data_AF-A0A534J0X9-F1
#
_entry.id   AF-A0A534J0X9-F1
#
_cell.length_a   1.000
_cell.length_b   1.000
_cell.length_c   1.000
_cell.angle_alpha   90.00
_cell.angle_beta   90.00
_cell.angle_gamma   90.00
#
_symmetry.space_group_name_H-M   'P 1'
#
loop_
_entity.id
_entity.type
_entity.pdbx_description
1 polymer ?
#
loop_
_entity_poly.entity_id
_entity_poly.type
_entity_poly.pdbx_seq_one_letter_code
_entity_poly.pdbx_strand_id
1 'polypeptide(L)'
;MKTAALLDDWIAERTEEEVTKKFGIGPGDVRRMTDQAEWLLYSMAEVGRIFNKKKVRALTRLTTQVQYGVKEELLELISLRGVGRVRGRALHQRGFKTLRDLQKANPNDLARIPTIGSALAVKIKEQVGVPVDVREVEGQAALGDFG
;
A
#
# COMPACT_ATOMS: atom_id res chain seq x y z
N MET A 1 18.03 17.76 -10.07
CA MET A 1 17.43 16.78 -11.02
C MET A 1 15.93 16.72 -10.81
N LYS A 2 15.11 16.84 -11.87
CA LYS A 2 13.63 16.92 -11.78
C LYS A 2 12.96 15.56 -11.53
N THR A 3 13.39 14.51 -12.25
CA THR A 3 12.84 13.14 -12.14
C THR A 3 12.98 12.53 -10.76
N ALA A 4 14.16 12.64 -10.15
CA ALA A 4 14.40 12.10 -8.81
C ALA A 4 13.52 12.78 -7.75
N ALA A 5 13.37 14.12 -7.82
CA ALA A 5 12.51 14.87 -6.92
C ALA A 5 11.02 14.53 -7.08
N LEU A 6 10.59 14.23 -8.31
CA LEU A 6 9.24 13.76 -8.58
C LEU A 6 8.99 12.39 -7.95
N LEU A 7 9.91 11.44 -8.14
CA LEU A 7 9.78 10.10 -7.57
C LEU A 7 9.80 10.16 -6.04
N ASP A 8 10.60 11.05 -5.45
CA ASP A 8 10.63 11.29 -4.01
C ASP A 8 9.29 11.81 -3.48
N ASP A 9 8.69 12.80 -4.15
CA ASP A 9 7.35 13.29 -3.83
C ASP A 9 6.27 12.20 -3.99
N TRP A 10 6.41 11.35 -5.01
CA TRP A 10 5.50 10.24 -5.27
C TRP A 10 5.54 9.20 -4.15
N ILE A 11 6.73 8.73 -3.74
CA ILE A 11 6.87 7.79 -2.62
C ILE A 11 6.56 8.42 -1.27
N ALA A 12 6.60 9.75 -1.16
CA ALA A 12 6.12 10.49 0.00
C ALA A 12 4.58 10.58 0.08
N GLU A 13 3.86 9.91 -0.84
CA GLU A 13 2.40 9.85 -0.93
C GLU A 13 1.70 11.14 -1.31
N ARG A 14 2.39 12.05 -2.02
CA ARG A 14 1.71 13.17 -2.67
C ARG A 14 0.73 12.67 -3.72
N THR A 15 -0.40 13.34 -3.86
CA THR A 15 -1.41 12.97 -4.86
C THR A 15 -0.87 13.17 -6.27
N GLU A 16 -1.43 12.46 -7.24
CA GLU A 16 -1.05 12.62 -8.64
C GLU A 16 -1.29 14.06 -9.12
N GLU A 17 -2.38 14.69 -8.66
CA GLU A 17 -2.67 16.10 -8.91
C GLU A 17 -1.61 17.04 -8.32
N GLU A 18 -1.16 16.81 -7.08
CA GLU A 18 -0.10 17.60 -6.46
C GLU A 18 1.22 17.49 -7.22
N VAL A 19 1.58 16.28 -7.65
CA VAL A 19 2.80 16.01 -8.41
C VAL A 19 2.73 16.65 -9.79
N THR A 20 1.65 16.43 -10.54
CA THR A 20 1.45 17.01 -11.88
C THR A 20 1.49 18.53 -11.84
N LYS A 21 0.80 19.15 -10.87
CA LYS A 21 0.82 20.60 -10.67
C LYS A 21 2.20 21.13 -10.30
N LYS A 22 2.91 20.49 -9.36
CA LYS A 22 4.24 20.93 -8.89
C LYS A 22 5.30 20.87 -9.99
N PHE A 23 5.27 19.83 -10.82
CA PHE A 23 6.29 19.60 -11.83
C PHE A 23 5.87 20.06 -13.24
N GLY A 24 4.63 20.50 -13.43
CA GLY A 24 4.11 20.96 -14.73
C GLY A 24 4.14 19.84 -15.78
N ILE A 25 3.64 18.66 -15.41
CA ILE A 25 3.61 17.45 -16.27
C ILE A 25 2.21 16.85 -16.31
N GLY A 26 1.94 15.98 -17.28
CA GLY A 26 0.67 15.26 -17.35
C GLY A 26 0.61 14.05 -16.41
N PRO A 27 -0.59 13.57 -16.07
CA PRO A 27 -0.78 12.32 -15.30
C PRO A 27 -0.09 11.11 -15.95
N GLY A 28 -0.15 11.04 -17.30
CA GLY A 28 0.55 10.00 -18.06
C GLY A 28 2.08 10.03 -17.90
N ASP A 29 2.68 11.20 -17.68
CA ASP A 29 4.12 11.32 -17.43
C ASP A 29 4.51 10.74 -16.08
N VAL A 30 3.70 10.97 -15.04
CA VAL A 30 3.93 10.38 -13.71
C VAL A 30 4.00 8.87 -13.84
N ARG A 31 3.00 8.27 -14.50
CA ARG A 31 2.96 6.82 -14.71
C ARG A 31 4.13 6.30 -15.53
N ARG A 32 4.48 6.96 -16.63
CA ARG A 32 5.64 6.60 -17.44
C ARG A 32 6.93 6.63 -16.63
N MET A 33 7.10 7.65 -15.77
CA MET A 33 8.30 7.81 -14.94
C MET A 33 8.36 6.78 -13.81
N THR A 34 7.22 6.45 -13.19
CA THR A 34 7.16 5.40 -12.16
C THR A 34 7.47 4.03 -12.75
N ASP A 35 6.90 3.70 -13.92
CA ASP A 35 7.13 2.42 -14.60
C ASP A 35 8.61 2.26 -15.01
N GLN A 36 9.21 3.34 -15.53
CA GLN A 36 10.65 3.37 -15.87
C GLN A 36 11.52 3.20 -14.62
N ALA A 37 11.18 3.89 -13.53
CA ALA A 37 11.93 3.80 -12.28
C ALA A 37 11.80 2.41 -11.63
N GLU A 38 10.61 1.80 -11.66
CA GLU A 38 10.38 0.43 -11.21
C GLU A 38 11.30 -0.55 -11.94
N TRP A 39 11.31 -0.50 -13.28
CA TRP A 39 12.15 -1.39 -14.10
C TRP A 39 13.65 -1.20 -13.83
N LEU A 40 14.11 0.04 -13.70
CA LEU A 40 15.51 0.33 -13.39
C LEU A 40 15.91 -0.17 -12.00
N LEU A 41 15.05 0.04 -10.99
CA LEU A 41 15.29 -0.44 -9.62
C LEU A 41 15.29 -1.96 -9.54
N TYR A 42 14.36 -2.61 -10.25
CA TYR A 42 14.34 -4.07 -10.37
C TYR A 42 15.63 -4.60 -11.02
N SER A 43 16.03 -4.02 -12.16
CA SER A 43 17.26 -4.39 -12.87
C SER A 43 18.50 -4.18 -11.99
N MET A 44 18.55 -3.08 -11.23
CA MET A 44 19.61 -2.81 -10.26
C MET A 44 19.62 -3.83 -9.12
N ALA A 45 18.45 -4.32 -8.69
CA ALA A 45 18.37 -5.40 -7.69
C ALA A 45 18.91 -6.72 -8.25
N GLU A 46 18.61 -7.07 -9.51
CA GLU A 46 19.16 -8.25 -10.19
C GLU A 46 20.69 -8.20 -10.28
N VAL A 47 21.24 -7.08 -10.74
CA VAL A 47 22.69 -6.85 -10.76
C VAL A 47 23.27 -6.89 -9.34
N GLY A 48 22.56 -6.29 -8.37
CA GLY A 48 22.93 -6.30 -6.96
C GLY A 48 23.03 -7.70 -6.36
N ARG A 49 22.25 -8.68 -6.82
CA ARG A 49 22.37 -10.07 -6.33
C ARG A 49 23.73 -10.69 -6.63
N ILE A 50 24.38 -10.24 -7.70
CA ILE A 50 25.71 -10.69 -8.13
C ILE A 50 26.80 -9.89 -7.42
N PHE A 51 26.72 -8.56 -7.46
CA PHE A 51 27.83 -7.69 -7.04
C PHE A 51 27.71 -7.13 -5.61
N ASN A 52 26.49 -6.96 -5.08
CA ASN A 52 26.28 -6.33 -3.77
C ASN A 52 24.95 -6.74 -3.11
N LYS A 53 24.93 -7.96 -2.56
CA LYS A 53 23.73 -8.54 -1.91
C LYS A 53 23.16 -7.67 -0.78
N LYS A 54 24.01 -6.88 -0.09
CA LYS A 54 23.61 -6.00 1.01
C LYS A 54 22.63 -4.91 0.56
N LYS A 55 22.68 -4.48 -0.70
CA LYS A 55 21.80 -3.43 -1.26
C LYS A 55 20.50 -3.96 -1.84
N VAL A 56 20.42 -5.25 -2.18
CA VAL A 56 19.25 -5.87 -2.81
C VAL A 56 17.97 -5.62 -2.02
N ARG A 57 18.01 -5.82 -0.69
CA ARG A 57 16.84 -5.60 0.18
C ARG A 57 16.34 -4.15 0.11
N ALA A 58 17.25 -3.18 0.11
CA ALA A 58 16.89 -1.76 0.02
C ALA A 58 16.28 -1.44 -1.37
N LEU A 59 16.87 -2.00 -2.43
CA LEU A 59 16.37 -1.82 -3.79
C LEU A 59 14.98 -2.42 -3.98
N THR A 60 14.75 -3.67 -3.53
CA THR A 60 13.42 -4.31 -3.62
C THR A 60 12.35 -3.50 -2.89
N ARG A 61 12.66 -2.96 -1.71
CA ARG A 61 11.73 -2.11 -0.96
C ARG A 61 11.43 -0.82 -1.71
N LEU A 62 12.46 -0.17 -2.25
CA LEU A 62 12.31 1.06 -3.03
C LEU A 62 11.52 0.81 -4.32
N THR A 63 11.73 -0.33 -5.00
CA THR A 63 10.91 -0.75 -6.16
C THR A 63 9.43 -0.76 -5.79
N THR A 64 9.08 -1.40 -4.67
CA THR A 64 7.70 -1.46 -4.20
C THR A 64 7.15 -0.07 -3.81
N GLN A 65 7.96 0.77 -3.16
CA GLN A 65 7.55 2.15 -2.84
C GLN A 65 7.23 2.96 -4.10
N VAL A 66 8.07 2.85 -5.13
CA VAL A 66 7.86 3.53 -6.42
C VAL A 66 6.66 2.98 -7.16
N GLN A 67 6.47 1.67 -7.19
CA GLN A 67 5.35 1.01 -7.86
C GLN A 67 3.99 1.48 -7.30
N TYR A 68 3.87 1.58 -5.98
CA TYR A 68 2.60 1.92 -5.33
C TYR A 68 2.49 3.38 -4.89
N GLY A 69 3.57 4.15 -4.96
CA GLY A 69 3.64 5.53 -4.48
C GLY A 69 3.43 5.64 -2.98
N VAL A 70 4.07 4.76 -2.22
CA VAL A 70 3.86 4.63 -0.77
C VAL A 70 5.13 4.84 0.03
N LYS A 71 4.96 5.29 1.27
CA LYS A 71 6.01 5.33 2.27
C LYS A 71 6.38 3.92 2.72
N GLU A 72 7.59 3.83 3.25
CA GLU A 72 8.18 2.57 3.73
C GLU A 72 7.33 1.85 4.79
N GLU A 73 6.64 2.61 5.64
CA GLU A 73 5.76 2.10 6.70
C GLU A 73 4.52 1.35 6.18
N LEU A 74 4.12 1.56 4.92
CA LEU A 74 2.98 0.88 4.31
C LEU A 74 3.35 -0.43 3.61
N LEU A 75 4.65 -0.72 3.44
CA LEU A 75 5.12 -1.86 2.64
C LEU A 75 4.53 -3.20 3.08
N GLU A 76 4.31 -3.38 4.39
CA GLU A 76 3.72 -4.61 4.91
C GLU A 76 2.24 -4.72 4.53
N LEU A 77 1.49 -3.62 4.60
CA LEU A 77 0.05 -3.58 4.34
C LEU A 77 -0.26 -3.74 2.86
N ILE A 78 0.53 -3.11 1.98
CA ILE A 78 0.31 -3.16 0.53
C ILE A 78 0.65 -4.52 -0.10
N SER A 79 1.34 -5.40 0.62
CA SER A 79 1.53 -6.79 0.18
C SER A 79 0.22 -7.58 0.16
N LEU A 80 -0.82 -7.09 0.84
CA LEU A 80 -2.15 -7.70 0.83
C LEU A 80 -2.88 -7.39 -0.48
N ARG A 81 -3.43 -8.43 -1.10
CA ARG A 81 -4.22 -8.29 -2.32
C ARG A 81 -5.45 -7.45 -2.03
N GLY A 82 -5.68 -6.46 -2.90
CA GLY A 82 -6.76 -5.49 -2.74
C GLY A 82 -6.43 -4.32 -1.82
N VAL A 83 -5.21 -4.24 -1.26
CA VAL A 83 -4.76 -3.10 -0.45
C VAL A 83 -3.75 -2.28 -1.26
N GLY A 84 -4.22 -1.23 -1.92
CA GLY A 84 -3.37 -0.22 -2.55
C GLY A 84 -3.04 0.93 -1.60
N ARG A 85 -2.40 1.98 -2.11
CA ARG A 85 -2.00 3.19 -1.37
C ARG A 85 -3.10 3.78 -0.48
N VAL A 86 -4.30 4.00 -1.02
CA VAL A 86 -5.42 4.62 -0.28
C VAL A 86 -5.86 3.74 0.91
N ARG A 87 -6.07 2.45 0.67
CA ARG A 87 -6.52 1.50 1.69
C ARG A 87 -5.44 1.22 2.73
N GLY A 88 -4.18 1.08 2.29
CA GLY A 88 -3.03 0.92 3.19
C GLY A 88 -2.88 2.12 4.11
N ARG A 89 -3.05 3.34 3.58
CA ARG A 89 -3.02 4.57 4.39
C ARG A 89 -4.19 4.62 5.39
N ALA A 90 -5.39 4.24 4.99
CA ALA A 90 -6.55 4.18 5.88
C ALA A 90 -6.37 3.17 7.03
N LEU A 91 -5.81 1.99 6.74
CA LEU A 91 -5.44 0.99 7.75
C LEU A 91 -4.41 1.56 8.75
N HIS A 92 -3.33 2.13 8.23
CA HIS A 92 -2.26 2.67 9.05
C HIS A 92 -2.73 3.83 9.96
N GLN A 93 -3.60 4.70 9.46
CA GLN A 93 -4.19 5.79 10.25
C GLN A 93 -5.09 5.29 11.39
N ARG A 94 -5.71 4.12 11.22
CA ARG A 94 -6.50 3.44 12.28
C ARG A 94 -5.64 2.62 13.24
N GLY A 95 -4.31 2.67 13.10
CA GLY A 95 -3.37 1.99 13.99
C GLY A 95 -2.99 0.56 13.54
N PHE A 96 -3.53 0.06 12.43
CA PHE A 96 -3.14 -1.23 11.86
C PHE A 96 -1.90 -1.04 10.99
N LYS A 97 -0.72 -1.26 11.56
CA LYS A 97 0.56 -0.98 10.87
C LYS A 97 1.22 -2.22 10.31
N THR A 98 0.96 -3.37 10.93
CA THR A 98 1.60 -4.65 10.60
C THR A 98 0.57 -5.72 10.26
N LEU A 99 1.02 -6.81 9.64
CA LEU A 99 0.16 -7.98 9.39
C LEU A 99 -0.33 -8.59 10.71
N ARG A 100 0.48 -8.50 11.77
CA ARG A 100 0.13 -8.99 13.11
C ARG A 100 -1.00 -8.16 13.73
N ASP A 101 -1.04 -6.85 13.49
CA ASP A 101 -2.12 -5.99 13.96
C ASP A 101 -3.43 -6.40 13.29
N LEU A 102 -3.41 -6.66 11.97
CA LEU A 102 -4.57 -7.16 11.22
C LEU A 102 -5.01 -8.56 11.67
N GLN A 103 -4.06 -9.42 12.03
CA GLN A 103 -4.36 -10.74 12.57
C GLN A 103 -5.13 -10.66 13.89
N LYS A 104 -4.78 -9.70 14.75
CA LYS A 104 -5.45 -9.46 16.05
C LYS A 104 -6.71 -8.59 15.95
N ALA A 105 -6.82 -7.79 14.90
CA ALA A 105 -7.94 -6.87 14.71
C ALA A 105 -9.28 -7.62 14.64
N ASN A 106 -10.32 -7.00 15.20
CA ASN A 106 -11.69 -7.46 14.99
C ASN A 106 -12.06 -7.21 13.51
N PRO A 107 -12.61 -8.22 12.79
CA PRO A 107 -13.06 -8.06 11.41
C PRO A 107 -14.02 -6.89 11.21
N ASN A 108 -14.88 -6.59 12.20
CA ASN A 108 -15.80 -5.46 12.15
C ASN A 108 -15.09 -4.10 12.18
N ASP A 109 -13.99 -3.97 12.92
CA ASP A 109 -13.22 -2.73 12.97
C ASP A 109 -12.59 -2.42 11.60
N LEU A 110 -12.16 -3.47 10.89
CA LEU A 110 -11.66 -3.36 9.52
C LEU A 110 -12.80 -3.01 8.55
N ALA A 111 -13.98 -3.62 8.71
CA ALA A 111 -15.15 -3.36 7.87
C ALA A 111 -15.66 -1.92 7.99
N ARG A 112 -15.57 -1.34 9.19
CA ARG A 112 -15.93 0.07 9.48
C ARG A 112 -14.99 1.10 8.86
N ILE A 113 -13.90 0.67 8.20
CA ILE A 113 -13.04 1.59 7.45
C ILE A 113 -13.72 1.87 6.11
N PRO A 114 -14.04 3.15 5.79
CA PRO A 114 -14.84 3.51 4.61
C PRO A 114 -14.35 2.93 3.28
N THR A 115 -13.03 2.73 3.15
CA THR A 115 -12.41 2.23 1.91
C THR A 115 -12.30 0.70 1.82
N ILE A 116 -12.69 -0.03 2.86
CA ILE A 116 -12.52 -1.50 2.99
C ILE A 116 -13.87 -2.21 2.89
N GLY A 117 -14.78 -1.96 3.83
CA GLY A 117 -16.06 -2.69 3.93
C GLY A 117 -15.91 -4.17 4.32
N SER A 118 -17.03 -4.85 4.56
CA SER A 118 -17.07 -6.22 5.12
C SER A 118 -16.39 -7.26 4.22
N ALA A 119 -16.65 -7.22 2.91
CA ALA A 119 -16.10 -8.19 1.96
C ALA A 119 -14.56 -8.14 1.87
N LEU A 120 -13.96 -6.94 1.90
CA LEU A 120 -12.49 -6.82 1.88
C LEU A 120 -11.90 -7.11 3.25
N ALA A 121 -12.58 -6.77 4.35
CA ALA A 121 -12.14 -7.10 5.69
C ALA A 121 -11.95 -8.61 5.85
N VAL A 122 -12.92 -9.41 5.39
CA VAL A 122 -12.83 -10.88 5.38
C VAL A 122 -11.65 -11.37 4.54
N LYS A 123 -11.49 -10.87 3.31
CA LYS A 123 -10.34 -11.22 2.45
C LYS A 123 -8.99 -10.83 3.04
N ILE A 124 -8.92 -9.74 3.81
CA ILE A 124 -7.70 -9.35 4.53
C ILE A 124 -7.43 -10.36 5.65
N LYS A 125 -8.45 -10.71 6.44
CA LYS A 125 -8.34 -11.68 7.54
C LYS A 125 -7.92 -13.08 7.05
N GLU A 126 -8.48 -13.54 5.93
CA GLU A 126 -8.07 -14.77 5.25
C GLU A 126 -6.59 -14.75 4.85
N GLN A 127 -6.12 -13.64 4.25
CA GLN A 127 -4.73 -13.49 3.83
C GLN A 127 -3.73 -13.47 4.99
N VAL A 128 -4.16 -13.07 6.19
CA VAL A 128 -3.34 -13.13 7.42
C VAL A 128 -3.57 -14.41 8.24
N GLY A 129 -4.25 -15.41 7.66
CA GLY A 129 -4.41 -16.74 8.24
C GLY A 129 -5.52 -16.86 9.30
N VAL A 130 -6.47 -15.93 9.34
CA VAL A 130 -7.61 -15.94 10.25
C VAL A 130 -8.88 -15.89 9.40
N PRO A 131 -9.40 -17.03 8.91
CA PRO A 131 -10.63 -17.04 8.13
C PRO A 131 -11.81 -16.61 9.00
N VAL A 132 -12.74 -15.85 8.43
CA VAL A 132 -13.93 -15.29 9.11
C VAL A 132 -15.11 -15.41 8.16
N ASP A 133 -16.30 -15.74 8.67
CA ASP A 133 -17.51 -15.75 7.85
C ASP A 133 -18.01 -14.31 7.62
N VAL A 134 -18.27 -13.95 6.36
CA VAL A 134 -18.81 -12.65 5.96
C VAL A 134 -20.11 -12.33 6.69
N ARG A 135 -20.95 -13.34 6.96
CA ARG A 135 -22.25 -13.18 7.62
C ARG A 135 -22.11 -12.70 9.07
N GLU A 136 -21.03 -13.07 9.76
CA GLU A 136 -20.76 -12.64 11.13
C GLU A 136 -20.41 -11.14 11.18
N VAL A 137 -19.70 -10.66 10.16
CA VAL A 137 -19.28 -9.25 10.05
C VAL A 137 -20.45 -8.36 9.63
N GLU A 138 -21.29 -8.82 8.71
CA GLU A 138 -22.48 -8.08 8.28
C GLU A 138 -23.57 -8.02 9.36
N GLY A 139 -23.82 -9.13 10.06
CA GLY A 139 -24.81 -9.21 11.13
C GLY A 139 -24.47 -8.31 12.33
N GLN A 140 -23.18 -8.18 12.68
CA GLN A 140 -22.73 -7.33 13.78
C GLN A 140 -22.62 -5.85 13.39
N ALA A 141 -22.32 -5.54 12.12
CA ALA A 141 -22.37 -4.17 11.63
C ALA A 141 -23.80 -3.60 11.67
N ALA A 142 -24.79 -4.39 11.26
CA ALA A 142 -26.20 -3.97 11.26
C ALA A 142 -26.78 -3.70 12.65
N LEU A 143 -26.27 -4.38 13.70
CA LEU A 143 -26.70 -4.15 15.09
C LEU A 143 -26.06 -2.89 15.70
N GLY A 144 -24.92 -2.44 15.20
CA GLY A 144 -24.19 -1.28 15.73
C GLY A 144 -24.72 0.09 15.28
N ASP A 145 -25.53 0.14 14.24
CA ASP A 145 -26.11 1.39 13.69
C ASP A 145 -27.38 1.86 14.46
N PHE A 146 -27.79 1.12 15.50
CA PHE A 146 -28.95 1.45 16.35
C PHE A 146 -28.57 1.91 17.78
N GLY A 147 -27.30 2.23 18.03
CA GLY A 147 -26.78 2.62 19.35
C GLY A 147 -26.28 4.06 19.43
#